data_AF-A0A382RXG4-F1
#
_entry.id   AF-A0A382RXG4-F1
#
_cell.length_a   1.000
_cell.length_b   1.000
_cell.length_c   1.000
_cell.angle_alpha   90.00
_cell.angle_beta   90.00
_cell.angle_gamma   90.00
#
_symmetry.space_group_name_H-M   'P 1'
#
loop_
_entity.id
_entity.type
_entity.pdbx_description
1 polymer ?
#
loop_
_entity_poly.entity_id
_entity_poly.type
_entity_poly.pdbx_seq_one_letter_code
_entity_poly.pdbx_strand_id
1 'polypeptide(L)'
;VSIGSLVLLINLILLTGYPFGCHAFRHIVGGSSNHWAGSPMKRLKYRVWRFSTSLNERHKDWALYSLFWVMFTDFYIYACTDPMFGWTDVVLWGGL
;
A
#
# COMPACT_ATOMS: atom_id res chain seq x y z
N VAL A 1 14.62 -2.90 -13.75
CA VAL A 1 13.57 -1.99 -13.21
C VAL A 1 12.97 -1.22 -14.36
N SER A 2 11.66 -1.33 -14.53
CA SER A 2 10.92 -0.64 -15.58
C SER A 2 9.90 0.35 -14.99
N ILE A 3 9.30 1.18 -15.84
CA ILE A 3 8.21 2.05 -15.44
C ILE A 3 7.05 1.22 -14.87
N GLY A 4 6.66 0.13 -15.52
CA GLY A 4 5.63 -0.78 -15.05
C GLY A 4 5.93 -1.38 -13.67
N SER A 5 7.20 -1.69 -13.40
CA SER A 5 7.63 -2.14 -12.06
C SER A 5 7.38 -1.08 -10.99
N LEU A 6 7.65 0.20 -11.29
CA LEU A 6 7.41 1.31 -10.37
C LEU A 6 5.91 1.58 -10.17
N VAL A 7 5.12 1.51 -11.25
CA VAL A 7 3.66 1.65 -11.20
C VAL A 7 3.04 0.58 -10.29
N LEU A 8 3.47 -0.68 -10.45
CA LEU A 8 3.05 -1.80 -9.62
C LEU A 8 3.50 -1.66 -8.15
N LEU A 9 4.70 -1.14 -7.91
CA LEU A 9 5.19 -0.89 -6.56
C LEU A 9 4.35 0.18 -5.84
N ILE A 10 4.02 1.27 -6.52
CA ILE A 10 3.13 2.31 -5.97
C ILE A 10 1.74 1.71 -5.69
N ASN A 11 1.23 0.88 -6.61
CA ASN A 11 -0.04 0.20 -6.43
C ASN A 11 -0.05 -0.66 -5.16
N LEU A 12 1.00 -1.47 -4.97
CA LEU A 12 1.19 -2.28 -3.77
C LEU A 12 1.17 -1.42 -2.49
N ILE A 13 1.90 -0.29 -2.48
CA ILE A 13 1.98 0.59 -1.31
C ILE A 13 0.61 1.21 -0.98
N LEU A 14 -0.10 1.73 -1.99
CA LEU A 14 -1.42 2.33 -1.79
C LEU A 14 -2.44 1.29 -1.33
N LEU A 15 -2.45 0.13 -1.98
CA LEU A 15 -3.39 -0.94 -1.70
C LEU A 15 -3.13 -1.62 -0.36
N THR A 16 -1.88 -1.65 0.14
CA THR A 16 -1.55 -2.16 1.48
C THR A 16 -1.77 -1.11 2.58
N GLY A 17 -1.63 0.19 2.27
CA GLY A 17 -1.97 1.27 3.18
C GLY A 17 -3.44 1.24 3.62
N TYR A 18 -4.35 0.91 2.70
CA TYR A 18 -5.79 0.78 2.99
C TYR A 18 -6.14 -0.26 4.08
N PRO A 19 -5.79 -1.56 3.97
CA PRO A 19 -6.05 -2.56 5.00
C PRO A 19 -5.25 -2.32 6.28
N PHE A 20 -4.02 -1.78 6.23
CA PHE A 20 -3.30 -1.42 7.46
C PHE A 20 -3.92 -0.24 8.22
N GLY A 21 -4.67 0.62 7.53
CA GLY A 21 -5.48 1.68 8.13
C GLY A 21 -6.87 1.22 8.60
N CYS A 22 -7.29 -0.03 8.39
CA CYS A 22 -8.64 -0.43 8.75
C CYS A 22 -8.83 -0.59 10.28
N HIS A 23 -10.07 -0.40 10.76
CA HIS A 23 -10.40 -0.57 12.17
C HIS A 23 -10.11 -2.00 12.66
N ALA A 24 -10.37 -3.01 11.84
CA ALA A 24 -10.11 -4.41 12.16
C ALA A 24 -8.62 -4.68 12.43
N PHE A 25 -7.72 -4.18 11.57
CA PHE A 25 -6.28 -4.33 11.73
C PHE A 25 -5.77 -3.66 13.01
N ARG A 26 -6.31 -2.48 13.34
CA ARG A 26 -6.00 -1.79 14.60
C ARG A 26 -6.36 -2.62 15.83
N HIS A 27 -7.49 -3.34 15.79
CA HIS A 27 -7.90 -4.27 16.84
C HIS A 27 -7.00 -5.52 16.90
N ILE A 28 -6.55 -6.04 15.76
CA ILE A 28 -5.59 -7.16 15.72
C ILE A 28 -4.26 -6.77 16.40
N VAL A 29 -3.75 -5.57 16.12
CA VAL A 29 -2.46 -5.12 16.67
C VAL A 29 -2.54 -4.75 18.15
N GLY A 30 -3.63 -4.09 18.57
CA GLY A 30 -3.71 -3.46 19.91
C GLY A 30 -4.95 -3.73 20.75
N GLY A 31 -5.93 -4.48 20.26
CA GLY A 31 -7.24 -4.62 20.89
C GLY A 31 -7.27 -5.29 22.28
N SER A 32 -6.21 -5.99 22.68
CA SER A 32 -6.12 -6.68 23.98
C SER A 32 -5.08 -6.07 24.94
N SER A 33 -4.37 -5.01 24.52
CA SER A 33 -3.28 -4.44 25.30
C SER A 33 -3.72 -3.23 26.15
N ASN A 34 -3.93 -3.43 27.44
CA ASN A 34 -4.16 -2.33 28.41
C ASN A 34 -2.86 -1.79 29.04
N HIS A 35 -1.71 -2.41 28.75
CA HIS A 35 -0.42 -1.99 29.30
C HIS A 35 0.69 -2.09 28.26
N TRP A 36 1.24 -0.93 27.86
CA TRP A 36 2.24 -0.80 26.80
C TRP A 36 3.68 -0.66 27.31
N ALA A 37 3.86 -0.51 28.63
CA ALA A 37 5.17 -0.40 29.27
C ALA A 37 5.76 -1.76 29.69
N GLY A 38 7.08 -1.82 29.86
CA GLY A 38 7.77 -2.94 30.53
C GLY A 38 8.49 -3.98 29.65
N SER A 39 8.21 -4.10 28.34
CA SER A 39 8.94 -5.04 27.47
C SER A 39 9.16 -4.45 26.06
N PRO A 40 10.29 -4.75 25.39
CA PRO A 40 10.55 -4.32 24.02
C PRO A 40 9.43 -4.74 23.05
N MET A 41 8.84 -5.92 23.25
CA MET A 41 7.72 -6.42 22.44
C MET A 41 6.48 -5.53 22.58
N LYS A 42 6.15 -5.07 23.79
CA LYS A 42 5.01 -4.18 24.04
C LYS A 42 5.22 -2.80 23.42
N ARG A 43 6.45 -2.28 23.46
CA ARG A 43 6.82 -1.02 22.77
C ARG A 43 6.68 -1.16 21.26
N LEU A 44 7.07 -2.29 20.67
CA LEU A 44 6.88 -2.56 19.25
C LEU A 44 5.40 -2.59 18.88
N LYS A 45 4.56 -3.33 19.62
CA LYS A 45 3.11 -3.34 19.39
C LYS A 45 2.49 -1.94 19.46
N TYR A 46 2.94 -1.10 20.41
CA TYR A 46 2.48 0.29 20.50
C TYR A 46 2.87 1.10 19.26
N ARG A 47 4.10 0.95 18.74
CA ARG A 47 4.51 1.63 17.50
C ARG A 47 3.66 1.21 16.30
N VAL A 48 3.40 -0.09 16.14
CA VAL A 48 2.57 -0.61 15.03
C VAL A 48 1.13 -0.13 15.18
N TRP A 49 0.58 -0.14 16.40
CA TRP A 49 -0.76 0.38 16.67
C TRP A 49 -0.86 1.88 16.38
N ARG A 50 0.17 2.66 16.77
CA ARG A 50 0.26 4.10 16.48
C ARG A 50 0.35 4.36 14.98
N PHE A 51 1.15 3.55 14.26
CA PHE A 51 1.25 3.61 12.80
C PHE A 51 -0.10 3.32 12.13
N SER A 52 -0.76 2.22 12.51
CA SER A 52 -2.10 1.86 12.00
C SER A 52 -3.13 2.94 12.34
N THR A 53 -3.05 3.56 13.52
CA THR A 53 -3.95 4.66 13.90
C THR A 53 -3.75 5.88 13.00
N SER A 54 -2.50 6.25 12.68
CA SER A 54 -2.19 7.32 11.72
C SER A 54 -2.77 7.04 10.32
N LEU A 55 -2.68 5.78 9.85
CA LEU A 55 -3.32 5.37 8.59
C LEU A 55 -4.86 5.37 8.67
N ASN A 56 -5.42 5.01 9.83
CA ASN A 56 -6.87 4.96 10.06
C ASN A 56 -7.52 6.35 10.00
N GLU A 57 -6.87 7.38 10.53
CA GLU A 57 -7.34 8.77 10.43
C GLU A 57 -7.55 9.24 8.98
N ARG A 58 -6.83 8.62 8.03
CA ARG A 58 -6.89 8.90 6.59
C ARG A 58 -7.46 7.73 5.79
N HIS A 59 -8.16 6.78 6.42
CA HIS A 59 -8.56 5.51 5.79
C HIS A 59 -9.37 5.71 4.51
N LYS A 60 -10.28 6.70 4.50
CA LYS A 60 -11.06 7.06 3.30
C LYS A 60 -10.17 7.59 2.18
N ASP A 61 -9.18 8.42 2.50
CA ASP A 61 -8.25 8.98 1.52
C ASP A 61 -7.39 7.86 0.91
N TRP A 62 -6.88 6.94 1.75
CA TRP A 62 -6.16 5.74 1.29
C TRP A 62 -7.01 4.91 0.32
N ALA A 63 -8.30 4.72 0.61
CA ALA A 63 -9.21 4.00 -0.27
C ALA A 63 -9.34 4.67 -1.64
N LEU A 64 -9.52 5.99 -1.67
CA LEU A 64 -9.67 6.76 -2.91
C LEU A 64 -8.39 6.76 -3.74
N TYR A 65 -7.24 6.98 -3.10
CA TYR A 65 -5.94 6.95 -3.78
C TYR A 65 -5.64 5.56 -4.32
N SER A 66 -5.88 4.50 -3.54
CA SER A 66 -5.68 3.13 -4.01
C SER A 66 -6.62 2.77 -5.16
N LEU A 67 -7.89 3.18 -5.09
CA LEU A 67 -8.87 2.88 -6.14
C LEU A 67 -8.48 3.56 -7.45
N PHE A 68 -8.14 4.85 -7.40
CA PHE A 68 -7.67 5.59 -8.56
C PHE A 68 -6.43 4.94 -9.18
N TRP A 69 -5.45 4.60 -8.33
CA TRP A 69 -4.18 4.06 -8.82
C TRP A 69 -4.31 2.63 -9.35
N VAL A 70 -5.19 1.80 -8.78
CA VAL A 70 -5.45 0.45 -9.31
C VAL A 70 -6.04 0.54 -10.72
N MET A 71 -7.02 1.44 -10.95
CA MET A 71 -7.59 1.66 -12.27
C MET A 71 -6.54 2.14 -13.27
N PHE A 72 -5.65 3.05 -12.84
CA PHE A 72 -4.53 3.50 -13.66
C PHE A 72 -3.55 2.36 -13.97
N THR A 73 -3.23 1.53 -12.98
CA THR A 73 -2.31 0.38 -13.13
C THR A 73 -2.88 -0.64 -14.11
N ASP A 74 -4.17 -0.96 -14.00
CA ASP A 74 -4.87 -1.87 -14.91
C ASP A 74 -4.85 -1.32 -16.34
N PHE A 75 -5.14 -0.03 -16.51
CA PHE A 75 -5.05 0.64 -17.80
C PHE A 75 -3.64 0.63 -18.37
N TYR A 76 -2.61 0.92 -17.57
CA TYR A 76 -1.21 0.94 -18.01
C TYR A 76 -0.78 -0.45 -18.53
N ILE A 77 -1.08 -1.51 -17.78
CA ILE A 77 -0.74 -2.88 -18.19
C ILE A 77 -1.50 -3.28 -19.44
N TYR A 78 -2.79 -2.92 -19.52
CA TYR A 78 -3.60 -3.18 -20.71
C TYR A 78 -3.02 -2.46 -21.93
N ALA A 79 -2.69 -1.17 -21.82
CA ALA A 79 -2.10 -0.40 -22.91
C ALA A 79 -0.72 -0.94 -23.37
N CYS A 80 0.07 -1.50 -22.45
CA CYS A 80 1.35 -2.13 -22.76
C CYS A 80 1.23 -3.53 -23.38
N THR A 81 0.10 -4.20 -23.23
CA THR A 81 -0.12 -5.57 -23.73
C THR A 81 -0.97 -5.58 -24.99
N ASP A 82 -1.92 -4.66 -25.11
CA ASP A 82 -2.89 -4.61 -26.20
C ASP A 82 -2.29 -3.92 -27.44
N PRO A 83 -2.40 -4.53 -28.63
CA PRO A 83 -1.92 -3.94 -29.88
C PRO A 83 -2.58 -2.61 -30.27
N MET A 84 -3.76 -2.29 -29.73
CA MET A 84 -4.51 -1.07 -30.01
C MET A 84 -3.78 0.19 -29.53
N PHE A 85 -3.13 0.13 -28.37
CA PHE A 85 -2.42 1.27 -27.79
C PHE A 85 -0.94 1.25 -28.12
N GLY A 86 -0.36 0.06 -28.30
CA GLY A 86 1.03 -0.10 -28.75
C GLY A 86 2.06 0.49 -27.78
N TRP A 87 1.73 0.62 -26.49
CA TRP A 87 2.69 1.12 -25.51
C TRP A 87 3.73 0.04 -25.21
N THR A 88 4.95 0.46 -24.97
CA THR A 88 6.02 -0.45 -24.54
C THR A 88 6.49 -0.04 -23.16
N ASP A 89 6.68 -1.04 -22.30
CA ASP A 89 7.21 -0.80 -20.96
C ASP A 89 8.68 -0.39 -21.05
N VAL A 90 8.99 0.82 -20.60
CA VAL A 90 10.35 1.36 -20.70
C VAL A 90 11.20 0.84 -19.55
N VAL A 91 12.33 0.21 -19.89
CA VAL A 91 13.31 -0.27 -18.91
C VAL A 91 14.24 0.87 -18.52
N LEU A 92 14.30 1.17 -17.23
CA LEU A 92 15.09 2.26 -16.66
C LEU A 92 16.46 1.79 -16.16
N TRP A 93 16.54 0.57 -15.64
CA TRP A 93 17.77 0.01 -15.08
C TRP A 93 17.87 -1.48 -15.35
N GLY A 94 19.04 -1.93 -15.82
CA GLY A 94 19.35 -3.34 -16.01
C GLY A 94 18.71 -3.95 -17.26
N GLY A 95 18.39 -3.12 -18.26
CA GLY A 95 18.05 -3.58 -19.59
C GLY A 95 19.32 -3.88 -20.40
N LEU A 96 19.28 -4.98 -21.16
CA LEU A 96 20.18 -5.23 -22.30
C LEU A 96 19.80 -4.34 -23.47
#